data_AF-B9MKJ5-F1
#
_entry.id   AF-B9MKJ5-F1
#
_cell.length_a   1.000
_cell.length_b   1.000
_cell.length_c   1.000
_cell.angle_alpha   90.00
_cell.angle_beta   90.00
_cell.angle_gamma   90.00
#
_symmetry.space_group_name_H-M   'P 1'
#
loop_
_entity.id
_entity.type
_entity.pdbx_description
1 polymer ?
#
loop_
_entity_poly.entity_id
_entity_poly.type
_entity_poly.pdbx_seq_one_letter_code
_entity_poly.pdbx_strand_id
1 'polypeptide(L)' 'MRKAVLNKSMCDRSPFCPALRSCKFGAIKRNVRGFFDVEIEIDKEKCTGCSVCVRFCPQGAIKMVEE' A
#
# COMPACT_ATOMS: atom_id res chain seq x y z
N MET A 1 2.52 11.49 13.79
CA MET A 1 1.19 10.91 13.40
C MET A 1 1.46 9.59 12.71
N ARG A 2 0.66 8.54 12.92
CA ARG A 2 0.97 7.24 12.28
C ARG A 2 0.80 7.25 10.75
N LYS A 3 1.76 6.65 10.03
CA LYS A 3 1.77 6.54 8.56
C LYS A 3 1.84 5.08 8.12
N ALA A 4 1.26 4.78 6.96
CA ALA A 4 1.31 3.43 6.41
C ALA A 4 2.67 3.19 5.72
N VAL A 5 3.28 2.03 5.99
CA VAL A 5 4.52 1.56 5.37
C VAL A 5 4.28 0.19 4.75
N LEU A 6 4.80 -0.01 3.55
CA LEU A 6 4.71 -1.27 2.82
C LEU A 6 6.01 -2.07 2.99
N ASN A 7 5.89 -3.32 3.43
CA ASN A 7 6.96 -4.30 3.38
C ASN A 7 7.01 -4.91 1.98
N LYS A 8 8.02 -4.52 1.18
CA LYS A 8 8.20 -4.99 -0.20
C LYS A 8 8.41 -6.50 -0.31
N SER A 9 9.01 -7.14 0.70
CA SER A 9 9.26 -8.58 0.70
C SER A 9 7.99 -9.41 0.91
N MET A 10 6.95 -8.85 1.55
CA MET A 10 5.66 -9.51 1.76
C MET A 10 4.60 -9.11 0.73
N CYS A 11 4.89 -8.10 -0.10
CA CYS A 11 3.96 -7.64 -1.12
C CYS A 11 3.98 -8.60 -2.31
N ASP A 12 2.86 -9.26 -2.58
CA ASP A 12 2.67 -10.15 -3.73
C ASP A 12 2.58 -9.40 -5.07
N ARG A 13 2.53 -8.06 -5.03
CA ARG A 13 2.41 -7.18 -6.21
C ARG A 13 1.23 -7.58 -7.11
N SER A 14 0.16 -8.12 -6.51
CA SER A 14 -0.99 -8.63 -7.25
C SER A 14 -1.67 -7.51 -8.06
N PRO A 15 -1.99 -7.74 -9.36
CA PRO A 15 -2.72 -6.77 -10.18
C PRO A 15 -4.14 -6.50 -9.65
N PHE A 16 -4.67 -7.40 -8.82
CA PHE A 16 -5.98 -7.30 -8.18
C PHE A 16 -5.90 -6.85 -6.72
N CYS A 17 -4.81 -6.19 -6.31
CA CYS A 17 -4.58 -5.77 -4.92
C CYS A 17 -5.79 -4.99 -4.33
N PRO A 18 -6.52 -5.57 -3.35
CA PRO A 18 -7.66 -4.91 -2.73
C PRO A 18 -7.23 -3.70 -1.88
N ALA A 19 -6.04 -3.75 -1.26
CA ALA A 19 -5.51 -2.65 -0.48
C ALA A 19 -5.28 -1.40 -1.33
N LEU A 20 -4.82 -1.54 -2.58
CA LEU A 20 -4.64 -0.42 -3.52
C LEU A 20 -5.95 0.36 -3.72
N ARG A 21 -7.07 -0.34 -3.91
CA ARG A 21 -8.40 0.28 -4.13
C ARG A 21 -9.06 0.75 -2.83
N SER A 22 -8.59 0.28 -1.68
CA SER A 22 -9.15 0.67 -0.38
C SER A 22 -8.82 2.12 0.02
N CYS A 23 -7.78 2.72 -0.55
CA CYS A 23 -7.33 4.06 -0.18
C CYS A 23 -8.11 5.15 -0.92
N LYS A 24 -9.08 5.77 -0.25
CA LYS A 24 -9.84 6.92 -0.78
C LYS A 24 -9.01 8.19 -1.00
N PHE A 25 -7.85 8.30 -0.34
CA PHE A 25 -6.98 9.47 -0.42
C PHE A 25 -5.94 9.40 -1.55
N GLY A 26 -5.88 8.26 -2.27
CA GLY A 26 -4.88 8.05 -3.32
C GLY A 26 -3.45 7.98 -2.80
N ALA A 27 -3.26 7.57 -1.54
CA ALA A 27 -1.93 7.42 -0.96
C ALA A 27 -1.20 6.16 -1.47
N ILE A 28 -1.90 5.16 -1.99
CA ILE A 28 -1.27 3.93 -2.51
C ILE A 28 -1.19 4.04 -4.04
N LYS A 29 0.03 3.99 -4.57
CA LYS A 29 0.35 4.10 -5.99
C LYS A 29 0.86 2.76 -6.51
N ARG A 30 0.53 2.44 -7.75
CA ARG A 30 1.12 1.31 -8.50
C ARG A 30 1.94 1.88 -9.67
N ASN A 31 3.17 1.41 -9.80
CA ASN A 31 4.06 1.74 -10.90
C ASN A 31 4.33 0.47 -11.71
N VAL A 32 3.86 0.44 -12.94
CA VAL A 32 4.09 -0.69 -13.85
C VAL A 32 5.36 -0.41 -14.63
N ARG A 33 6.41 -1.22 -14.40
CA ARG A 33 7.70 -1.09 -15.10
C ARG A 33 7.82 -2.03 -16.30
N GLY A 34 7.01 -3.09 -16.34
CA GLY A 34 6.99 -4.05 -17.45
C GLY A 34 5.78 -4.97 -17.39
N PHE A 35 5.81 -6.06 -18.16
CA PHE A 35 4.67 -6.98 -18.29
C PHE A 35 4.35 -7.76 -17.00
N PHE A 36 5.36 -8.00 -16.15
CA PHE A 36 5.23 -8.71 -14.87
C PHE A 36 5.84 -7.96 -13.67
N ASP A 37 6.38 -6.75 -13.87
CA ASP A 37 6.99 -5.97 -12.80
C ASP A 37 6.09 -4.79 -12.42
N VAL A 38 5.45 -4.92 -11.26
CA VAL A 38 4.56 -3.92 -10.67
C VAL A 38 5.10 -3.52 -9.30
N GLU A 39 5.54 -2.29 -9.15
CA GLU A 39 5.94 -1.74 -7.85
C GLU A 39 4.75 -1.06 -7.19
N ILE A 40 4.58 -1.26 -5.88
CA ILE A 40 3.59 -0.55 -5.07
C ILE A 40 4.31 0.38 -4.12
N GLU A 41 3.86 1.62 -4.03
CA GLU A 41 4.43 2.66 -3.17
C GLU A 41 3.33 3.37 -2.37
N ILE A 42 3.67 3.83 -1.17
CA ILE A 42 2.77 4.58 -0.30
C ILE A 42 3.29 6.01 -0.14
N ASP A 43 2.50 6.95 -0.60
CA ASP A 43 2.69 8.39 -0.46
C ASP A 43 2.33 8.81 0.97
N LYS A 44 3.35 9.12 1.78
CA LYS A 44 3.20 9.48 3.19
C LYS A 44 2.51 10.84 3.37
N GLU A 45 2.63 11.75 2.41
CA GLU A 45 2.01 13.07 2.47
C GLU A 45 0.49 12.96 2.36
N LYS A 46 0.00 12.12 1.44
CA LYS A 46 -1.44 11.84 1.28
C LYS A 46 -1.99 10.86 2.32
N CYS A 47 -1.13 10.14 3.03
CA CYS A 47 -1.56 9.18 4.04
C CYS A 47 -2.13 9.90 5.29
N THR A 48 -3.42 9.73 5.54
CA THR A 48 -4.11 10.32 6.72
C THR A 48 -4.04 9.46 7.98
N GLY A 49 -3.45 8.26 7.91
CA GLY A 49 -3.33 7.38 9.07
C GLY A 49 -4.60 6.57 9.42
N CYS A 50 -5.58 6.49 8.50
CA CYS A 50 -6.88 5.85 8.73
C CYS A 50 -6.84 4.31 8.86
N SER A 51 -5.71 3.66 8.53
CA SER A 51 -5.46 2.22 8.68
C SER A 51 -6.37 1.27 7.87
N VAL A 52 -7.15 1.78 6.91
CA VAL A 52 -8.04 0.95 6.06
C VAL A 52 -7.24 -0.05 5.23
N CYS A 53 -6.15 0.38 4.59
CA CYS A 53 -5.33 -0.48 3.74
C CYS A 53 -4.71 -1.69 4.45
N VAL A 54 -4.42 -1.58 5.75
CA VAL A 54 -3.93 -2.71 6.58
C VAL A 54 -4.99 -3.81 6.63
N ARG A 55 -6.26 -3.46 6.84
CA ARG A 55 -7.38 -4.42 6.91
C ARG A 55 -7.64 -5.13 5.59
N PHE A 56 -7.37 -4.46 4.47
CA PHE A 56 -7.57 -5.00 3.14
C PHE A 56 -6.33 -5.68 2.56
N CYS A 57 -5.19 -5.72 3.26
CA CYS A 57 -4.00 -6.39 2.75
C CYS A 57 -3.99 -7.86 3.21
N PRO A 58 -4.31 -8.84 2.33
CA PRO A 58 -4.35 -10.25 2.73
C PRO A 58 -2.98 -10.79 3.13
N GLN A 59 -1.92 -10.24 2.54
CA GLN A 59 -0.53 -10.61 2.86
C GLN A 59 -0.03 -10.01 4.18
N GLY A 60 -0.76 -9.09 4.79
CA GLY A 60 -0.27 -8.35 5.97
C GLY A 60 0.98 -7.50 5.68
N ALA A 61 1.24 -7.17 4.42
CA ALA A 61 2.44 -6.44 3.99
C ALA A 61 2.42 -4.96 4.38
N ILE A 62 1.25 -4.40 4.73
CA ILE A 62 1.10 -2.99 5.11
C ILE A 62 1.01 -2.87 6.63
N LYS A 63 1.84 -2.02 7.23
CA LYS A 63 1.83 -1.71 8.66
C LYS A 63 1.66 -0.21 8.89
N MET A 64 1.11 0.16 10.04
CA MET A 64 1.14 1.55 10.52
C MET A 64 2.36 1.72 11.42
N VAL A 65 3.20 2.69 11.13
CA VAL A 65 4.33 3.07 11.99
C VAL A 65 4.11 4.48 12.51
N GLU A 66 4.60 4.75 13.72
CA GLU A 66 4.70 6.10 14.24
C GLU A 66 5.89 6.79 13.57
N GLU A 67 5.61 7.94 12.95
CA GLU A 67 6.58 8.86 12.39
C GLU A 67 6.53 10.16 13.18
#